data_AF-A1UD10-F1
#
_entry.id   AF-A1UD10-F1
#
_cell.length_a   1.000
_cell.length_b   1.000
_cell.length_c   1.000
_cell.angle_alpha   90.00
_cell.angle_beta   90.00
_cell.angle_gamma   90.00
#
_symmetry.space_group_name_H-M   'P 1'
#
loop_
_entity.id
_entity.type
_entity.pdbx_description
1 polymer ?
#
loop_
_entity_poly.entity_id
_entity_poly.type
_entity_poly.pdbx_seq_one_letter_code
_entity_poly.pdbx_strand_id
1 'polypeptide(L)'
;MRSRGWAGVTPTSDEEAIGRILDAVDEVVAEHGSAIRLADVARRLGVTRQTVYRYFPNADALLMASAMRAVDGFIDQVVDYVRGVNDPVTAIVESVSFGIEILAGDPQLENLLTRRQDGEALTSLTSDTAITFCLSVFRRFDVDWRLHGFDDAALRELVEMTLRSVQSLLIDHGQPQRKGSELRRFLARWLGPAILYPRLSSLPT
;
A
#
# COMPACT_ATOMS: atom_id res chain seq x y z
N MET A 1 -11.69 36.97 17.45
CA MET A 1 -10.27 36.55 17.56
C MET A 1 -9.78 36.18 16.17
N ARG A 2 -8.73 36.82 15.65
CA ARG A 2 -8.06 36.36 14.42
C ARG A 2 -7.36 35.05 14.77
N SER A 3 -7.77 33.91 14.20
CA SER A 3 -6.98 32.69 14.35
C SER A 3 -5.59 32.99 13.78
N ARG A 4 -4.54 32.79 14.58
CA ARG A 4 -3.20 32.73 14.01
C ARG A 4 -3.18 31.46 13.18
N GLY A 5 -3.02 31.59 11.87
CA GLY A 5 -3.00 30.43 10.95
C GLY A 5 -2.04 29.35 11.46
N TRP A 6 -2.37 28.08 11.20
CA TRP A 6 -1.60 26.92 11.65
C TRP A 6 -1.55 26.75 13.18
N ALA A 7 -2.68 27.01 13.85
CA ALA A 7 -2.77 26.97 15.32
C ALA A 7 -1.68 27.80 16.05
N GLY A 8 -1.09 28.80 15.38
CA GLY A 8 -0.02 29.64 15.92
C GLY A 8 1.41 29.20 15.60
N VAL A 9 1.63 28.05 14.95
CA VAL A 9 2.96 27.57 14.54
C VAL A 9 3.00 27.45 13.02
N THR A 10 3.53 28.46 12.33
CA THR A 10 3.62 28.42 10.86
C THR A 10 4.68 27.40 10.42
N PRO A 11 4.41 26.53 9.43
CA PRO A 11 5.40 25.60 8.89
C PRO A 11 6.64 26.34 8.36
N THR A 12 7.79 25.73 8.54
CA THR A 12 9.09 26.23 8.08
C THR A 12 9.37 25.92 6.61
N SER A 13 8.62 24.98 6.03
CA SER A 13 8.74 24.55 4.62
C SER A 13 7.38 24.15 4.03
N ASP A 14 7.33 24.06 2.70
CA ASP A 14 6.16 23.53 1.99
C ASP A 14 5.94 22.04 2.31
N GLU A 15 7.02 21.27 2.48
CA GLU A 15 6.96 19.86 2.88
C GLU A 15 6.33 19.67 4.26
N GLU A 16 6.73 20.48 5.25
CA GLU A 16 6.13 20.45 6.59
C GLU A 16 4.65 20.85 6.53
N ALA A 17 4.30 21.84 5.70
CA ALA A 17 2.92 22.26 5.51
C ALA A 17 2.06 21.15 4.88
N ILE A 18 2.59 20.47 3.85
CA ILE A 18 1.95 19.30 3.23
C ILE A 18 1.76 18.19 4.25
N GLY A 19 2.79 17.82 5.01
CA GLY A 19 2.72 16.79 6.04
C GLY A 19 1.61 17.06 7.05
N ARG A 20 1.55 18.29 7.59
CA ARG A 20 0.48 18.69 8.52
C ARG A 20 -0.91 18.69 7.89
N ILE A 21 -1.02 19.06 6.61
CA ILE A 21 -2.30 18.98 5.90
C ILE A 21 -2.76 17.54 5.78
N LEU A 22 -1.85 16.61 5.43
CA LEU A 22 -2.15 15.20 5.33
C LEU A 22 -2.47 14.59 6.71
N ASP A 23 -1.77 14.98 7.79
CA ASP A 23 -2.11 14.55 9.16
C ASP A 23 -3.55 14.95 9.52
N ALA A 24 -3.95 16.18 9.20
CA ALA A 24 -5.31 16.64 9.43
C ALA A 24 -6.35 15.94 8.54
N VAL A 25 -5.96 15.46 7.36
CA VAL A 25 -6.82 14.61 6.52
C VAL A 25 -7.06 13.27 7.20
N ASP A 26 -5.99 12.59 7.64
CA ASP A 26 -6.06 11.27 8.28
C ASP A 26 -6.94 11.33 9.55
N GLU A 27 -6.86 12.41 10.33
CA GLU A 27 -7.73 12.64 11.49
C GLU A 27 -9.21 12.86 11.10
N VAL A 28 -9.48 13.69 10.08
CA VAL A 28 -10.85 13.96 9.62
C VAL A 28 -11.50 12.70 9.05
N VAL A 29 -10.71 11.89 8.33
CA VAL A 29 -11.06 10.56 7.83
C VAL A 29 -11.51 9.65 8.96
N ALA A 30 -10.70 9.56 10.02
CA ALA A 30 -10.96 8.64 11.13
C ALA A 30 -12.24 9.04 11.88
N GLU A 31 -12.56 10.34 11.94
CA GLU A 31 -13.74 10.87 12.61
C GLU A 31 -15.03 10.80 11.76
N HIS A 32 -14.95 11.01 10.44
CA HIS A 32 -16.14 11.26 9.59
C HIS A 32 -16.28 10.32 8.37
N GLY A 33 -15.33 9.40 8.14
CA GLY A 33 -15.29 8.55 6.95
C GLY A 33 -14.74 9.27 5.70
N SER A 34 -14.91 8.66 4.52
CA SER A 34 -14.27 9.10 3.26
C SER A 34 -14.88 10.36 2.61
N ALA A 35 -15.97 10.91 3.15
CA ALA A 35 -16.62 12.11 2.62
C ALA A 35 -15.94 13.40 3.13
N ILE A 36 -14.68 13.62 2.75
CA ILE A 36 -13.90 14.78 3.21
C ILE A 36 -14.24 16.05 2.42
N ARG A 37 -14.32 17.18 3.10
CA ARG A 37 -14.28 18.51 2.47
C ARG A 37 -13.00 19.22 2.89
N LEU A 38 -12.30 19.84 1.93
CA LEU A 38 -11.13 20.71 2.19
C LEU A 38 -11.39 21.77 3.27
N ALA A 39 -12.65 22.19 3.40
CA ALA A 39 -13.10 23.13 4.41
C ALA A 39 -12.94 22.62 5.86
N ASP A 40 -13.08 21.32 6.07
CA ASP A 40 -12.98 20.70 7.39
C ASP A 40 -11.50 20.54 7.79
N VAL A 41 -10.65 20.16 6.82
CA VAL A 41 -9.18 20.16 6.96
C VAL A 41 -8.64 21.55 7.29
N ALA A 42 -9.06 22.58 6.55
CA ALA A 42 -8.65 23.96 6.80
C ALA A 42 -9.08 24.44 8.20
N ARG A 43 -10.31 24.11 8.62
CA ARG A 43 -10.84 24.45 9.94
C ARG A 43 -10.03 23.80 11.05
N ARG A 44 -9.67 22.53 10.89
CA ARG A 44 -8.88 21.76 11.86
C ARG A 44 -7.49 22.35 12.05
N LEU A 45 -6.84 22.77 10.97
CA LEU A 45 -5.53 23.43 11.00
C LEU A 45 -5.59 24.90 11.44
N GLY A 46 -6.78 25.48 11.58
CA GLY A 46 -6.97 26.89 11.86
C GLY A 46 -6.50 27.82 10.73
N VAL A 47 -6.42 27.31 9.50
CA VAL A 47 -6.00 28.04 8.29
C VAL A 47 -7.20 28.38 7.39
N THR A 48 -6.97 29.21 6.36
CA THR A 48 -8.01 29.50 5.36
C THR A 48 -8.07 28.38 4.32
N ARG A 49 -9.22 28.24 3.63
CA ARG A 49 -9.30 27.33 2.47
C ARG A 49 -8.25 27.64 1.41
N GLN A 50 -7.98 28.93 1.17
CA GLN A 50 -6.98 29.37 0.18
C GLN A 50 -5.57 28.85 0.52
N THR A 51 -5.23 28.74 1.81
CA THR A 51 -3.97 28.15 2.26
C THR A 51 -3.88 26.68 1.86
N VAL A 52 -4.95 25.90 2.03
CA VAL A 52 -4.99 24.48 1.61
C VAL A 52 -4.99 24.37 0.07
N TYR A 53 -5.76 25.22 -0.62
CA TYR A 53 -5.81 25.26 -2.09
C TYR A 53 -4.47 25.54 -2.76
N ARG A 54 -3.58 26.27 -2.06
CA ARG A 54 -2.21 26.51 -2.54
C ARG A 54 -1.43 25.22 -2.75
N TYR A 55 -1.64 24.22 -1.88
CA TYR A 55 -0.93 22.94 -1.93
C TYR A 55 -1.74 21.88 -2.68
N PHE A 56 -3.06 21.90 -2.56
CA PHE A 56 -3.96 20.91 -3.16
C PHE A 56 -5.09 21.60 -3.93
N PRO A 57 -5.10 21.57 -5.27
CA PRO A 57 -6.03 22.36 -6.07
C PRO A 57 -7.50 21.92 -5.90
N ASN A 58 -7.75 20.68 -5.46
CA ASN A 58 -9.09 20.14 -5.23
C ASN A 58 -9.05 18.99 -4.19
N ALA A 59 -10.24 18.45 -3.86
CA ALA A 59 -10.38 17.34 -2.92
C ALA A 59 -9.74 16.05 -3.41
N ASP A 60 -9.80 15.78 -4.71
CA ASP A 60 -9.25 14.55 -5.29
C ASP A 60 -7.72 14.52 -5.19
N ALA A 61 -7.05 15.65 -5.45
CA ALA A 61 -5.59 15.77 -5.29
C ALA A 61 -5.16 15.58 -3.83
N LEU A 62 -5.95 16.09 -2.87
CA LEU A 62 -5.69 15.91 -1.44
C LEU A 62 -5.86 14.44 -1.01
N LEU A 63 -6.96 13.81 -1.45
CA LEU A 63 -7.24 12.41 -1.17
C LEU A 63 -6.19 11.48 -1.80
N MET A 64 -5.77 11.77 -3.04
CA MET A 64 -4.71 11.01 -3.71
C MET A 64 -3.37 11.12 -2.99
N ALA A 65 -3.01 12.30 -2.48
CA ALA A 65 -1.78 12.47 -1.72
C ALA A 65 -1.81 11.78 -0.35
N SER A 66 -2.94 11.84 0.38
CA SER A 66 -3.14 11.08 1.62
C SER A 66 -3.10 9.57 1.35
N ALA A 67 -3.73 9.11 0.27
CA ALA A 67 -3.69 7.73 -0.19
C ALA A 67 -2.26 7.25 -0.48
N MET A 68 -1.47 8.02 -1.24
CA MET A 68 -0.07 7.67 -1.54
C MET A 68 0.76 7.57 -0.26
N ARG A 69 0.59 8.51 0.68
CA ARG A 69 1.25 8.47 1.99
C ARG A 69 0.86 7.23 2.80
N ALA A 70 -0.43 6.88 2.80
CA ALA A 70 -0.92 5.69 3.48
C ALA A 70 -0.33 4.40 2.88
N VAL A 71 -0.23 4.33 1.54
CA VAL A 71 0.43 3.22 0.83
C VAL A 71 1.91 3.13 1.20
N ASP A 72 2.65 4.25 1.18
CA ASP A 72 4.07 4.25 1.53
C ASP A 72 4.29 3.74 2.98
N GLY A 73 3.51 4.24 3.93
CA GLY A 73 3.56 3.78 5.32
C GLY A 73 3.17 2.30 5.48
N PHE A 74 2.20 1.83 4.72
CA PHE A 74 1.79 0.42 4.70
C PHE A 74 2.90 -0.49 4.14
N ILE A 75 3.60 -0.06 3.09
CA ILE A 75 4.72 -0.82 2.52
C ILE A 75 5.87 -0.96 3.52
N ASP A 76 6.17 0.09 4.27
CA ASP A 76 7.17 0.02 5.34
C ASP A 76 6.75 -0.99 6.43
N GLN A 77 5.46 -1.02 6.80
CA GLN A 77 4.94 -2.03 7.72
C GLN A 77 5.07 -3.45 7.18
N VAL A 78 4.81 -3.68 5.89
CA VAL A 78 4.98 -5.00 5.25
C VAL A 78 6.44 -5.45 5.31
N VAL A 79 7.38 -4.56 4.97
CA VAL A 79 8.82 -4.85 5.01
C VAL A 79 9.28 -5.15 6.44
N ASP A 80 8.82 -4.36 7.41
CA ASP A 80 9.16 -4.56 8.81
C ASP A 80 8.56 -5.85 9.38
N TYR A 81 7.34 -6.22 8.96
CA TYR A 81 6.67 -7.44 9.39
C TYR A 81 7.43 -8.71 9.00
N VAL A 82 8.08 -8.73 7.83
CA VAL A 82 8.87 -9.89 7.34
C VAL A 82 10.37 -9.76 7.59
N ARG A 83 10.80 -8.77 8.39
CA ARG A 83 12.21 -8.58 8.72
C ARG A 83 12.79 -9.82 9.40
N GLY A 84 13.97 -10.24 8.96
CA GLY A 84 14.65 -11.45 9.42
C GLY A 84 14.11 -12.76 8.80
N VAL A 85 13.12 -12.71 7.92
CA VAL A 85 12.63 -13.89 7.19
C VAL A 85 13.44 -14.08 5.92
N ASN A 86 14.31 -15.10 5.90
CA ASN A 86 15.19 -15.39 4.75
C ASN A 86 14.58 -16.38 3.73
N ASP A 87 13.57 -17.16 4.13
CA ASP A 87 12.90 -18.10 3.23
C ASP A 87 11.88 -17.36 2.33
N PRO A 88 11.96 -17.44 0.99
CA PRO A 88 11.12 -16.64 0.08
C PRO A 88 9.67 -17.07 0.13
N VAL A 89 9.39 -18.37 0.35
CA VAL A 89 7.99 -18.83 0.46
C VAL A 89 7.37 -18.18 1.68
N THR A 90 8.06 -18.26 2.82
CA THR A 90 7.61 -17.66 4.08
C THR A 90 7.48 -16.14 3.94
N ALA A 91 8.47 -15.45 3.36
CA ALA A 91 8.43 -14.00 3.18
C ALA A 91 7.25 -13.54 2.32
N ILE A 92 7.00 -14.19 1.17
CA ILE A 92 5.86 -13.87 0.30
C ILE A 92 4.53 -14.23 0.96
N VAL A 93 4.42 -15.39 1.60
CA VAL A 93 3.18 -15.81 2.27
C VAL A 93 2.84 -14.88 3.42
N GLU A 94 3.82 -14.51 4.26
CA GLU A 94 3.61 -13.62 5.40
C GLU A 94 3.32 -12.19 4.95
N SER A 95 4.06 -11.64 3.97
CA SER A 95 3.78 -10.30 3.43
C SER A 95 2.39 -10.20 2.78
N VAL A 96 1.99 -11.17 1.97
CA VAL A 96 0.65 -11.19 1.35
C VAL A 96 -0.45 -11.37 2.40
N SER A 97 -0.24 -12.26 3.38
CA SER A 97 -1.23 -12.49 4.44
C SER A 97 -1.42 -11.23 5.29
N PHE A 98 -0.31 -10.62 5.74
CA PHE A 98 -0.33 -9.37 6.48
C PHE A 98 -1.03 -8.27 5.69
N GLY A 99 -0.67 -8.13 4.41
CA GLY A 99 -1.28 -7.12 3.55
C GLY A 99 -2.80 -7.28 3.42
N ILE A 100 -3.28 -8.50 3.15
CA ILE A 100 -4.72 -8.79 3.06
C ILE A 100 -5.42 -8.54 4.40
N GLU A 101 -4.82 -8.95 5.51
CA GLU A 101 -5.41 -8.80 6.85
C GLU A 101 -5.54 -7.33 7.26
N ILE A 102 -4.55 -6.48 6.93
CA ILE A 102 -4.59 -5.04 7.16
C ILE A 102 -5.59 -4.36 6.22
N LEU A 103 -5.55 -4.69 4.93
CA LEU A 103 -6.43 -4.08 3.92
C LEU A 103 -7.90 -4.36 4.18
N ALA A 104 -8.25 -5.58 4.55
CA ALA A 104 -9.62 -5.94 4.91
C ALA A 104 -10.13 -5.24 6.20
N GLY A 105 -9.23 -4.63 6.98
CA GLY A 105 -9.55 -3.85 8.17
C GLY A 105 -9.63 -2.34 7.94
N ASP A 106 -9.18 -1.83 6.79
CA ASP A 106 -9.13 -0.42 6.46
C ASP A 106 -9.92 -0.11 5.17
N PRO A 107 -11.16 0.38 5.30
CA PRO A 107 -12.00 0.70 4.15
C PRO A 107 -11.38 1.74 3.20
N GLN A 108 -10.49 2.61 3.67
CA GLN A 108 -9.84 3.57 2.78
C GLN A 108 -8.81 2.89 1.90
N LEU A 109 -7.93 2.11 2.52
CA LEU A 109 -6.88 1.41 1.81
C LEU A 109 -7.46 0.32 0.88
N GLU A 110 -8.52 -0.36 1.31
CA GLU A 110 -9.30 -1.27 0.47
C GLU A 110 -9.89 -0.55 -0.76
N ASN A 111 -10.57 0.59 -0.55
CA ASN A 111 -11.16 1.36 -1.65
C ASN A 111 -10.09 1.88 -2.61
N LEU A 112 -8.91 2.27 -2.14
CA LEU A 112 -7.83 2.76 -3.00
C LEU A 112 -7.32 1.68 -3.96
N LEU A 113 -7.25 0.43 -3.51
CA LEU A 113 -6.75 -0.68 -4.33
C LEU A 113 -7.84 -1.32 -5.21
N THR A 114 -9.10 -1.23 -4.80
CA THR A 114 -10.24 -1.85 -5.51
C THR A 114 -10.97 -0.89 -6.44
N ARG A 115 -10.89 0.43 -6.22
CA ARG A 115 -11.60 1.44 -7.00
C ARG A 115 -10.97 1.60 -8.38
N ARG A 116 -11.63 0.99 -9.37
CA ARG A 116 -11.52 1.38 -10.78
C ARG A 116 -12.17 2.76 -10.92
N GLN A 117 -11.42 3.81 -11.25
CA GLN A 117 -12.06 5.08 -11.61
C GLN A 117 -12.82 4.87 -12.94
N ASP A 118 -14.08 5.29 -12.95
CA ASP A 118 -14.92 5.33 -14.15
C ASP A 118 -14.35 6.37 -15.12
N GLY A 119 -13.54 5.91 -16.09
CA GLY A 119 -13.17 6.69 -17.28
C GLY A 119 -11.73 7.21 -17.35
N GLU A 120 -10.95 7.16 -16.26
CA GLU A 120 -9.50 7.43 -16.29
C GLU A 120 -8.73 6.21 -15.76
N ALA A 121 -7.65 5.86 -16.44
CA ALA A 121 -6.82 4.73 -16.06
C ALA A 121 -6.11 5.03 -14.73
N LEU A 122 -6.69 4.60 -13.60
CA LEU A 122 -5.84 4.18 -12.49
C LEU A 122 -4.99 3.04 -13.04
N THR A 123 -3.68 3.25 -12.95
CA THR A 123 -2.63 2.33 -13.35
C THR A 123 -3.00 0.96 -12.80
N SER A 124 -3.09 -0.05 -13.67
CA SER A 124 -3.33 -1.43 -13.25
C SER A 124 -2.44 -1.76 -12.05
N LEU A 125 -2.96 -2.51 -11.07
CA LEU A 125 -2.14 -3.07 -9.99
C LEU A 125 -0.96 -3.90 -10.54
N THR A 126 -1.05 -4.31 -11.81
CA THR A 126 0.00 -5.01 -12.57
C THR A 126 0.62 -4.13 -13.67
N SER A 127 0.56 -2.80 -13.57
CA SER A 127 1.22 -1.90 -14.51
C SER A 127 2.74 -1.91 -14.33
N ASP A 128 3.50 -1.52 -15.35
CA ASP A 128 4.98 -1.48 -15.28
C ASP A 128 5.48 -0.62 -14.11
N THR A 129 4.81 0.50 -13.82
CA THR A 129 5.12 1.36 -12.66
C THR A 129 4.86 0.63 -11.35
N ALA A 130 3.69 -0.02 -11.20
CA ALA A 130 3.34 -0.76 -9.99
C ALA A 130 4.29 -1.95 -9.76
N ILE A 131 4.62 -2.69 -10.83
CA ILE A 131 5.57 -3.80 -10.79
C ILE A 131 6.96 -3.29 -10.42
N THR A 132 7.43 -2.20 -11.01
CA THR A 132 8.76 -1.63 -10.70
C THR A 132 8.83 -1.17 -9.24
N PHE A 133 7.78 -0.55 -8.74
CA PHE A 133 7.66 -0.16 -7.34
C PHE A 133 7.68 -1.40 -6.42
N CYS A 134 6.83 -2.40 -6.65
CA CYS A 134 6.78 -3.60 -5.83
C CYS A 134 8.06 -4.45 -5.91
N LEU A 135 8.77 -4.41 -7.04
CA LEU A 135 10.09 -4.99 -7.18
C LEU A 135 11.11 -4.31 -6.24
N SER A 136 11.03 -2.99 -6.06
CA SER A 136 11.85 -2.29 -5.07
C SER A 136 11.54 -2.75 -3.64
N VAL A 137 10.28 -3.10 -3.34
CA VAL A 137 9.84 -3.63 -2.05
C VAL A 137 10.38 -5.04 -1.82
N PHE A 138 10.27 -5.94 -2.80
CA PHE A 138 10.78 -7.31 -2.67
C PHE A 138 12.30 -7.33 -2.46
N ARG A 139 13.03 -6.39 -3.09
CA ARG A 139 14.47 -6.21 -2.88
C ARG A 139 14.84 -5.70 -1.48
N ARG A 140 13.88 -5.17 -0.71
CA ARG A 140 14.07 -4.78 0.71
C ARG A 140 13.86 -5.96 1.67
N PHE A 141 13.33 -7.10 1.23
CA PHE A 141 13.21 -8.28 2.09
C PHE A 141 14.59 -8.91 2.34
N ASP A 142 14.77 -9.53 3.51
CA ASP A 142 16.01 -10.21 3.91
C ASP A 142 16.22 -11.57 3.19
N VAL A 143 15.62 -11.75 2.01
CA VAL A 143 15.72 -12.95 1.18
C VAL A 143 16.82 -12.75 0.15
N ASP A 144 17.79 -13.69 0.11
CA ASP A 144 18.75 -13.75 -0.99
C ASP A 144 18.09 -14.35 -2.24
N TRP A 145 17.40 -13.52 -3.02
CA TRP A 145 16.68 -13.94 -4.22
C TRP A 145 17.56 -14.72 -5.22
N ARG A 146 18.84 -14.35 -5.36
CA ARG A 146 19.78 -15.02 -6.27
C ARG A 146 20.13 -16.43 -5.77
N LEU A 147 20.39 -16.60 -4.47
CA LEU A 147 20.58 -17.93 -3.86
C LEU A 147 19.33 -18.82 -4.01
N HIS A 148 18.16 -18.20 -4.17
CA HIS A 148 16.90 -18.88 -4.38
C HIS A 148 16.54 -19.10 -5.87
N GLY A 149 17.45 -18.77 -6.80
CA GLY A 149 17.30 -19.03 -8.23
C GLY A 149 16.55 -17.94 -9.00
N PHE A 150 16.33 -16.77 -8.41
CA PHE A 150 15.69 -15.64 -9.07
C PHE A 150 16.72 -14.69 -9.67
N ASP A 151 16.68 -14.53 -10.99
CA ASP A 151 17.24 -13.35 -11.66
C ASP A 151 16.22 -12.19 -11.67
N ASP A 152 16.60 -11.06 -12.28
CA ASP A 152 15.72 -9.88 -12.32
C ASP A 152 14.41 -10.13 -13.11
N ALA A 153 14.43 -10.99 -14.11
CA ALA A 153 13.24 -11.31 -14.90
C ALA A 153 12.29 -12.21 -14.11
N ALA A 154 12.81 -13.29 -13.51
CA ALA A 154 12.04 -14.19 -12.67
C ALA A 154 11.48 -13.48 -11.42
N LEU A 155 12.25 -12.56 -10.81
CA LEU A 155 11.76 -11.79 -9.67
C LEU A 155 10.63 -10.83 -10.08
N ARG A 156 10.72 -10.22 -11.27
CA ARG A 156 9.65 -9.40 -11.83
C ARG A 156 8.37 -10.22 -12.06
N GLU A 157 8.48 -11.41 -12.62
CA GLU A 157 7.35 -12.32 -12.81
C GLU A 157 6.70 -12.74 -11.48
N LEU A 158 7.52 -13.02 -10.46
CA LEU A 158 7.02 -13.32 -9.11
C LEU A 158 6.25 -12.14 -8.51
N VAL A 159 6.76 -10.91 -8.67
CA VAL A 159 6.08 -9.68 -8.24
C VAL A 159 4.73 -9.54 -8.95
N GLU A 160 4.69 -9.71 -10.28
CA GLU A 160 3.43 -9.64 -11.04
C GLU A 160 2.43 -10.68 -10.54
N MET A 161 2.85 -11.94 -10.39
CA MET A 161 1.97 -13.01 -9.92
C MET A 161 1.48 -12.78 -8.49
N THR A 162 2.32 -12.21 -7.63
CA THR A 162 1.94 -11.83 -6.26
C THR A 162 0.89 -10.74 -6.28
N LEU A 163 1.07 -9.70 -7.11
CA LEU A 163 0.10 -8.60 -7.26
C LEU A 163 -1.25 -9.08 -7.80
N ARG A 164 -1.25 -9.97 -8.79
CA ARG A 164 -2.48 -10.62 -9.30
C ARG A 164 -3.18 -11.42 -8.20
N SER A 165 -2.41 -12.12 -7.37
CA SER A 165 -2.95 -12.92 -6.25
C SER A 165 -3.58 -12.04 -5.17
N VAL A 166 -2.89 -10.97 -4.78
CA VAL A 166 -3.41 -9.95 -3.85
C VAL A 166 -4.69 -9.32 -4.41
N GLN A 167 -4.66 -8.85 -5.67
CA GLN A 167 -5.82 -8.25 -6.31
C GLN A 167 -7.01 -9.21 -6.33
N SER A 168 -6.80 -10.48 -6.69
CA SER A 168 -7.87 -11.48 -6.70
C SER A 168 -8.47 -11.69 -5.31
N LEU A 169 -7.64 -11.78 -4.26
CA LEU A 169 -8.08 -12.03 -2.89
C LEU A 169 -8.72 -10.81 -2.22
N LEU A 170 -8.42 -9.60 -2.69
CA LEU A 170 -9.07 -8.36 -2.27
C LEU A 170 -10.41 -8.13 -2.98
N ILE A 171 -10.55 -8.52 -4.25
CA ILE A 171 -11.81 -8.36 -4.99
C ILE A 171 -12.79 -9.49 -4.67
N ASP A 172 -12.29 -10.72 -4.55
CA ASP A 172 -13.06 -11.90 -4.15
C ASP A 172 -12.38 -12.61 -2.99
N HIS A 173 -12.87 -12.32 -1.79
CA HIS A 173 -12.33 -12.88 -0.54
C HIS A 173 -12.62 -14.38 -0.35
N GLY A 174 -13.49 -14.97 -1.19
CA GLY A 174 -14.08 -16.29 -0.98
C GLY A 174 -15.06 -16.33 0.21
N GLN A 175 -15.89 -17.36 0.26
CA GLN A 175 -16.86 -17.56 1.35
C GLN A 175 -16.64 -18.91 2.07
N PRO A 176 -16.34 -18.92 3.39
CA PRO A 176 -16.03 -17.77 4.25
C PRO A 176 -14.65 -17.16 3.92
N GLN A 177 -14.44 -15.89 4.31
CA GLN A 177 -13.15 -15.22 4.19
C GLN A 177 -12.08 -15.96 5.01
N ARG A 178 -10.99 -16.36 4.34
CA ARG A 178 -9.84 -17.01 4.99
C ARG A 178 -9.07 -16.00 5.82
N LYS A 179 -8.67 -16.37 7.04
CA LYS A 179 -7.89 -15.52 7.96
C LYS A 179 -6.79 -16.30 8.66
N GLY A 180 -5.78 -15.61 9.18
CA GLY A 180 -4.76 -16.19 10.05
C GLY A 180 -4.04 -17.37 9.40
N SER A 181 -4.04 -18.52 10.08
CA SER A 181 -3.36 -19.73 9.62
C SER A 181 -4.00 -20.36 8.37
N GLU A 182 -5.30 -20.14 8.14
CA GLU A 182 -5.99 -20.69 6.95
C GLU A 182 -5.57 -19.96 5.68
N LEU A 183 -5.46 -18.62 5.76
CA LEU A 183 -4.95 -17.80 4.67
C LEU A 183 -3.50 -18.16 4.34
N ARG A 184 -2.63 -18.22 5.36
CA ARG A 184 -1.22 -18.62 5.20
C ARG A 184 -1.08 -20.00 4.56
N ARG A 185 -1.87 -20.99 5.02
CA ARG A 185 -1.87 -22.35 4.44
C ARG A 185 -2.34 -22.35 2.98
N PHE A 186 -3.36 -21.56 2.65
CA PHE A 186 -3.87 -21.44 1.30
C PHE A 186 -2.81 -20.84 0.37
N LEU A 187 -2.19 -19.72 0.76
CA LEU A 187 -1.14 -19.05 0.00
C LEU A 187 0.10 -19.94 -0.14
N ALA A 188 0.58 -20.56 0.93
CA ALA A 188 1.74 -21.45 0.88
C ALA A 188 1.51 -22.65 -0.04
N ARG A 189 0.30 -23.20 -0.08
CA ARG A 189 -0.05 -24.32 -0.95
C ARG A 189 0.03 -23.97 -2.44
N TRP A 190 -0.38 -22.77 -2.82
CA TRP A 190 -0.52 -22.38 -4.22
C TRP A 190 0.64 -21.53 -4.75
N LEU A 191 1.21 -20.66 -3.91
CA LEU A 191 2.39 -19.85 -4.27
C LEU A 191 3.70 -20.56 -3.95
N GLY A 192 3.75 -21.37 -2.89
CA GLY A 192 4.98 -22.03 -2.44
C GLY A 192 5.68 -22.87 -3.52
N PRO A 193 4.99 -23.81 -4.18
CA PRO A 193 5.58 -24.59 -5.26
C PRO A 193 6.09 -23.73 -6.44
N ALA A 194 5.35 -22.67 -6.79
CA ALA A 194 5.76 -21.75 -7.85
C ALA A 194 7.02 -20.95 -7.47
N ILE A 195 7.12 -20.52 -6.21
CA ILE A 195 8.32 -19.83 -5.68
C ILE A 195 9.53 -20.76 -5.62
N LEU A 196 9.32 -22.06 -5.34
CA LEU A 196 10.39 -23.05 -5.31
C LEU A 196 10.75 -23.59 -6.70
N TYR A 197 9.94 -23.32 -7.73
CA TYR A 197 10.13 -23.85 -9.08
C TYR A 197 11.53 -23.56 -9.67
N PRO A 198 12.12 -22.33 -9.56
CA PRO A 198 13.46 -22.08 -10.08
C PRO A 198 14.54 -23.01 -9.51
N ARG A 199 14.37 -23.44 -8.25
CA ARG A 199 15.28 -24.41 -7.63
C ARG A 199 15.03 -25.82 -8.16
N LEU A 200 13.76 -26.21 -8.27
CA LEU A 200 13.38 -27.54 -8.76
C LEU A 200 13.83 -27.77 -10.20
N SER A 201 13.73 -26.76 -11.06
CA SER A 201 14.15 -26.84 -12.47
C SER A 201 15.65 -26.82 -12.67
N SER A 202 16.42 -26.40 -11.65
CA SER A 202 17.89 -26.39 -11.69
C SER A 202 18.54 -27.72 -11.30
N LEU A 203 17.76 -28.67 -10.78
CA LEU A 203 18.26 -30.00 -10.40
C LEU A 203 18.48 -30.86 -11.65
N PRO A 204 19.62 -31.58 -11.75
CA PRO A 204 19.82 -32.52 -12.85
C PRO A 204 18.80 -33.66 -12.78
N THR A 205 18.13 -33.91 -13.91
CA THR A 205 17.19 -35.03 -14.13
C THR A 205 17.90 -36.38 -14.18
#